data_AF-A1RSQ0-F1
#
_entry.id   AF-A1RSQ0-F1
#
_cell.length_a   1.000
_cell.length_b   1.000
_cell.length_c   1.000
_cell.angle_alpha   90.00
_cell.angle_beta   90.00
_cell.angle_gamma   90.00
#
_symmetry.space_group_name_H-M   'P 1'
#
loop_
_entity.id
_entity.type
_entity.pdbx_description
1 polymer ?
#
loop_
_entity_poly.entity_id
_entity_poly.type
_entity_poly.pdbx_seq_one_letter_code
_entity_poly.pdbx_strand_id
1 'polypeptide(L)'
;MIFLYSERILDVDLVQVVPTCEAYDHRVIPLVSEDLRCLYTAIRKASQGVVLKTRSRLWLSLAREIRLDLPIYIWGLSIRRRNIIPIYHAVEYRGRGIYYARNKSELEVLVGKAIDGVLLDVRGFDPLLVEQVVKGGMECECERCDIVERLLCNAYKEIEIL
;
A
#
# COMPACT_ATOMS: atom_id res chain seq x y z
N MET A 1 3.33 -4.30 -6.77
CA MET A 1 1.92 -4.18 -6.32
C MET A 1 1.61 -2.71 -6.03
N ILE A 2 0.34 -2.28 -6.16
CA ILE A 2 -0.10 -0.92 -5.81
C ILE A 2 -1.21 -1.04 -4.78
N PHE A 3 -1.10 -0.27 -3.72
CA PHE A 3 -2.09 -0.12 -2.67
C PHE A 3 -2.44 1.35 -2.51
N LEU A 4 -3.66 1.63 -2.07
CA LEU A 4 -4.09 2.97 -1.68
C LEU A 4 -4.19 3.05 -0.16
N TYR A 5 -3.56 4.04 0.47
CA TYR A 5 -3.81 4.39 1.86
C TYR A 5 -4.89 5.46 1.94
N SER A 6 -5.96 5.18 2.67
CA SER A 6 -7.05 6.13 2.89
C SER A 6 -7.60 6.03 4.30
N GLU A 7 -8.11 7.15 4.84
CA GLU A 7 -8.77 7.19 6.15
C GLU A 7 -10.16 6.54 6.12
N ARG A 8 -10.71 6.31 4.93
CA ARG A 8 -12.04 5.73 4.68
C ARG A 8 -12.01 4.87 3.43
N ILE A 9 -12.93 3.93 3.33
CA ILE A 9 -13.08 3.08 2.14
C ILE A 9 -13.57 3.94 0.98
N LEU A 10 -12.94 3.76 -0.17
CA LEU A 10 -13.26 4.41 -1.42
C LEU A 10 -13.91 3.40 -2.38
N ASP A 11 -14.72 3.90 -3.30
CA ASP A 11 -15.35 3.08 -4.33
C ASP A 11 -14.42 2.94 -5.54
N VAL A 12 -13.39 2.11 -5.39
CA VAL A 12 -12.39 1.78 -6.41
C VAL A 12 -12.04 0.29 -6.36
N ASP A 13 -11.59 -0.28 -7.47
CA ASP A 13 -11.24 -1.69 -7.56
C ASP A 13 -9.83 -1.99 -7.04
N LEU A 14 -9.02 -0.96 -6.81
CA LEU A 14 -7.70 -1.10 -6.21
C LEU A 14 -7.77 -1.53 -4.75
N VAL A 15 -6.74 -2.27 -4.31
CA VAL A 15 -6.61 -2.71 -2.92
C VAL A 15 -6.26 -1.51 -2.04
N GLN A 16 -6.97 -1.38 -0.92
CA GLN A 16 -6.92 -0.25 0.00
C GLN A 16 -6.43 -0.69 1.38
N VAL A 17 -5.53 0.07 1.97
CA VAL A 17 -5.10 -0.02 3.36
C VAL A 17 -5.84 1.05 4.15
N VAL A 18 -6.74 0.62 5.04
CA VAL A 18 -7.68 1.51 5.74
C VAL A 18 -7.56 1.31 7.25
N PRO A 19 -7.56 2.36 8.10
CA PRO A 19 -7.55 2.23 9.56
C PRO A 19 -8.89 1.69 10.07
N THR A 20 -9.07 0.38 9.96
CA THR A 20 -10.26 -0.37 10.37
C THR A 20 -9.83 -1.68 11.03
N CYS A 21 -10.70 -2.25 11.85
CA CYS A 21 -10.53 -3.59 12.42
C CYS A 21 -11.17 -4.68 11.56
N GLU A 22 -11.91 -4.29 10.52
CA GLU A 22 -12.67 -5.21 9.68
C GLU A 22 -12.31 -5.05 8.21
N ALA A 23 -12.08 -6.16 7.52
CA ALA A 23 -12.02 -6.22 6.07
C ALA A 23 -13.44 -6.45 5.54
N TYR A 24 -14.13 -5.36 5.17
CA TYR A 24 -15.52 -5.42 4.71
C TYR A 24 -15.68 -6.13 3.36
N ASP A 25 -14.65 -6.08 2.52
CA ASP A 25 -14.55 -6.85 1.28
C ASP A 25 -13.09 -7.26 1.01
N HIS A 26 -12.87 -7.96 -0.10
CA HIS A 26 -11.56 -8.51 -0.48
C HIS A 26 -10.53 -7.44 -0.91
N ARG A 27 -10.93 -6.20 -1.17
CA ARG A 27 -10.05 -5.08 -1.53
C ARG A 27 -9.54 -4.34 -0.31
N VAL A 28 -10.11 -4.56 0.87
CA VAL A 28 -9.72 -3.88 2.12
C VAL A 28 -8.69 -4.70 2.89
N ILE A 29 -7.52 -4.10 3.11
CA ILE A 29 -6.49 -4.55 4.05
C ILE A 29 -6.61 -3.69 5.32
N PRO A 30 -6.98 -4.26 6.47
CA PRO A 30 -7.06 -3.53 7.73
C PRO A 30 -5.68 -3.00 8.17
N LEU A 31 -5.60 -1.72 8.54
CA LEU A 31 -4.47 -1.09 9.19
C LEU A 31 -4.72 -1.01 10.69
N VAL A 32 -3.96 -1.80 11.44
CA VAL A 32 -4.14 -1.99 12.88
C VAL A 32 -2.92 -1.46 13.63
N SER A 33 -3.15 -0.69 14.68
CA SER A 33 -2.11 -0.25 15.61
C SER A 33 -2.02 -1.22 16.80
N GLU A 34 -1.64 -0.74 17.98
CA GLU A 34 -1.47 -1.57 19.18
C GLU A 34 -2.79 -1.78 19.95
N ASP A 35 -3.78 -2.39 19.28
CA ASP A 35 -5.07 -2.79 19.87
C ASP A 35 -5.32 -4.29 19.62
N LEU A 36 -5.39 -5.08 20.69
CA LEU A 36 -5.50 -6.54 20.63
C LEU A 36 -6.84 -7.00 20.07
N ARG A 37 -7.93 -6.31 20.42
CA ARG A 37 -9.28 -6.65 19.94
C ARG A 37 -9.39 -6.34 18.45
N CYS A 38 -8.84 -5.20 18.05
CA CYS A 38 -8.78 -4.80 16.65
C CYS A 38 -7.94 -5.79 15.83
N LEU A 39 -6.75 -6.15 16.33
CA LEU A 39 -5.85 -7.11 15.69
C LEU A 39 -6.53 -8.46 15.46
N TYR A 40 -7.14 -9.00 16.51
CA TYR A 40 -7.82 -10.28 16.44
C TYR A 40 -8.95 -10.28 15.40
N THR A 41 -9.76 -9.21 15.39
CA THR A 41 -10.86 -9.07 14.43
C THR A 41 -10.34 -8.95 13.00
N ALA A 42 -9.31 -8.13 12.79
CA ALA A 42 -8.72 -7.88 11.48
C ALA A 42 -8.15 -9.16 10.88
N ILE A 43 -7.34 -9.90 11.64
CA ILE A 43 -6.70 -11.13 11.15
C ILE A 43 -7.73 -12.21 10.81
N ARG A 44 -8.81 -12.32 11.59
CA ARG A 44 -9.86 -13.30 11.33
C ARG A 44 -10.69 -13.00 10.10
N LYS A 45 -10.92 -11.72 9.78
CA LYS A 45 -11.75 -11.29 8.64
C LYS A 45 -10.92 -11.02 7.37
N ALA A 46 -9.64 -10.73 7.50
CA ALA A 46 -8.79 -10.39 6.36
C ALA A 46 -8.57 -11.57 5.41
N SER A 47 -8.67 -11.28 4.10
CA SER A 47 -8.41 -12.21 3.02
C SER A 47 -7.05 -11.98 2.36
N GLN A 48 -6.65 -10.73 2.15
CA GLN A 48 -5.39 -10.39 1.47
C GLN A 48 -4.20 -10.16 2.40
N GLY A 49 -4.45 -9.67 3.62
CA GLY A 49 -3.40 -9.38 4.58
C GLY A 49 -3.87 -8.43 5.68
N VAL A 50 -2.96 -8.11 6.59
CA VAL A 50 -3.15 -7.07 7.61
C VAL A 50 -1.93 -6.15 7.63
N VAL A 51 -2.15 -4.85 7.77
CA VAL A 51 -1.07 -3.90 8.01
C VAL A 51 -0.97 -3.64 9.51
N LEU A 52 0.20 -3.86 10.09
CA LEU A 52 0.49 -3.57 11.48
C LEU A 52 1.32 -2.30 11.58
N LYS A 53 0.77 -1.26 12.19
CA LYS A 53 1.47 -0.01 12.49
C LYS A 53 2.07 -0.08 13.89
N THR A 54 3.27 -0.61 14.00
CA THR A 54 3.94 -0.84 15.28
C THR A 54 5.45 -0.92 15.12
N ARG A 55 6.17 -0.56 16.19
CA ARG A 55 7.62 -0.77 16.34
C ARG A 55 7.93 -1.97 17.25
N SER A 56 6.92 -2.66 17.76
CA SER A 56 7.09 -3.74 18.71
C SER A 56 6.99 -5.10 18.02
N ARG A 57 8.03 -5.92 18.22
CA ARG A 57 8.08 -7.30 17.69
C ARG A 57 7.02 -8.20 18.34
N LEU A 58 6.50 -7.82 19.52
CA LEU A 58 5.46 -8.59 20.21
C LEU A 58 4.18 -8.65 19.37
N TRP A 59 3.74 -7.52 18.82
CA TRP A 59 2.54 -7.45 17.97
C TRP A 59 2.67 -8.28 16.70
N LEU A 60 3.87 -8.29 16.12
CA LEU A 60 4.18 -9.15 14.99
C LEU A 60 4.11 -10.64 15.35
N SER A 61 4.66 -11.03 16.52
CA SER A 61 4.55 -12.41 17.01
C SER A 61 3.10 -12.80 17.26
N LEU A 62 2.33 -11.96 17.96
CA LEU A 62 0.91 -12.19 18.23
C LEU A 62 0.10 -12.38 16.95
N ALA A 63 0.32 -11.54 15.95
CA ALA A 63 -0.37 -11.67 14.67
C ALA A 63 -0.10 -13.03 13.99
N ARG A 64 1.16 -13.51 14.06
CA ARG A 64 1.54 -14.80 13.49
C ARG A 64 0.98 -16.00 14.25
N GLU A 65 0.83 -15.88 15.58
CA GLU A 65 0.18 -16.91 16.39
C GLU A 65 -1.31 -17.02 16.06
N ILE A 66 -1.98 -15.91 15.74
CA ILE A 66 -3.40 -15.93 15.34
C ILE A 66 -3.55 -16.57 13.96
N ARG A 67 -2.70 -16.19 12.99
CA ARG A 67 -2.77 -16.72 11.62
C ARG A 67 -1.43 -16.66 10.89
N LEU A 68 -0.84 -17.81 10.62
CA LEU A 68 0.52 -17.93 10.07
C LEU A 68 0.59 -17.74 8.54
N ASP A 69 -0.49 -18.06 7.82
CA ASP A 69 -0.58 -18.00 6.35
C ASP A 69 -0.84 -16.57 5.82
N LEU A 70 -1.42 -15.70 6.65
CA LEU A 70 -1.82 -14.37 6.23
C LEU A 70 -0.59 -13.45 6.00
N PRO A 71 -0.51 -12.71 4.89
CA PRO A 71 0.49 -11.67 4.71
C PRO A 71 0.37 -10.59 5.78
N ILE A 72 1.50 -10.24 6.39
CA ILE A 72 1.61 -9.16 7.36
C ILE A 72 2.46 -8.06 6.74
N TYR A 73 1.86 -6.90 6.51
CA TYR A 73 2.57 -5.70 6.09
C TYR A 73 2.96 -4.92 7.34
N ILE A 74 4.25 -4.73 7.60
CA ILE A 74 4.72 -4.13 8.86
C ILE A 74 5.18 -2.69 8.63
N TRP A 75 4.42 -1.74 9.19
CA TRP A 75 4.72 -0.32 9.15
C TRP A 75 5.36 0.10 10.47
N GLY A 76 6.68 0.28 10.45
CA GLY A 76 7.46 0.70 11.62
C GLY A 76 8.61 -0.21 12.01
N LEU A 77 8.75 -1.38 11.39
CA LEU A 77 9.90 -2.29 11.56
C LEU A 77 10.51 -2.65 10.21
N SER A 78 11.84 -2.56 10.11
CA SER A 78 12.61 -3.05 8.97
C SER A 78 12.85 -4.56 9.06
N ILE A 79 11.78 -5.35 9.04
CA ILE A 79 11.86 -6.82 9.12
C ILE A 79 11.21 -7.42 7.86
N ARG A 80 11.97 -8.27 7.16
CA ARG A 80 11.48 -9.09 6.07
C ARG A 80 11.60 -10.56 6.43
N ARG A 81 10.50 -11.30 6.29
CA ARG A 81 10.42 -12.77 6.44
C ARG A 81 9.37 -13.30 5.46
N ARG A 82 9.23 -14.62 5.36
CA ARG A 82 8.38 -15.32 4.36
C ARG A 82 7.05 -14.61 4.04
N ASN A 83 6.24 -14.30 5.04
CA ASN A 83 4.95 -13.61 4.90
C ASN A 83 4.93 -12.20 5.53
N ILE A 84 6.11 -11.64 5.86
CA ILE A 84 6.23 -10.33 6.51
C ILE A 84 6.92 -9.36 5.55
N ILE A 85 6.18 -8.36 5.11
CA ILE A 85 6.61 -7.40 4.10
C ILE A 85 6.72 -6.02 4.77
N PRO A 86 7.91 -5.40 4.82
CA PRO A 86 8.05 -4.10 5.44
C PRO A 86 7.44 -2.99 4.57
N ILE A 87 6.81 -2.03 5.24
CA ILE A 87 6.41 -0.75 4.64
C ILE A 87 7.40 0.33 5.09
N TYR A 88 8.03 0.98 4.12
CA TYR A 88 8.96 2.08 4.32
C TYR A 88 8.37 3.40 3.81
N HIS A 89 8.88 4.54 4.26
CA HIS A 89 8.59 5.81 3.63
C HIS A 89 9.38 5.93 2.31
N ALA A 90 8.75 6.40 1.25
CA ALA A 90 9.36 6.52 -0.08
C ALA A 90 10.61 7.43 -0.10
N VAL A 91 10.66 8.44 0.77
CA VAL A 91 11.83 9.33 0.94
C VAL A 91 13.09 8.61 1.44
N GLU A 92 12.97 7.38 1.93
CA GLU A 92 14.08 6.59 2.43
C GLU A 92 14.08 5.18 1.82
N TYR A 93 14.80 5.00 0.71
CA TYR A 93 14.98 3.67 0.13
C TYR A 93 15.80 2.76 1.07
N ARG A 94 15.20 1.64 1.49
CA ARG A 94 15.74 0.67 2.45
C ARG A 94 15.75 -0.77 1.90
N GLY A 95 15.81 -0.92 0.58
CA GLY A 95 15.81 -2.21 -0.11
C GLY A 95 14.43 -2.68 -0.55
N ARG A 96 14.25 -3.99 -0.78
CA ARG A 96 12.95 -4.54 -1.22
C ARG A 96 11.90 -4.46 -0.11
N GLY A 97 10.78 -3.83 -0.43
CA GLY A 97 9.62 -3.67 0.44
C GLY A 97 8.51 -2.91 -0.28
N ILE A 98 7.45 -2.58 0.45
CA ILE A 98 6.41 -1.65 -0.01
C ILE A 98 6.79 -0.24 0.45
N TYR A 99 6.55 0.76 -0.38
CA TYR A 99 6.88 2.15 -0.07
C TYR A 99 5.64 3.02 0.01
N TYR A 100 5.42 3.60 1.18
CA TYR A 100 4.41 4.62 1.41
C TYR A 100 4.88 5.95 0.82
N ALA A 101 4.11 6.48 -0.14
CA ALA A 101 4.38 7.75 -0.81
C ALA A 101 3.19 8.69 -0.66
N ARG A 102 3.48 9.94 -0.30
CA ARG A 102 2.45 10.98 -0.09
C ARG A 102 2.13 11.80 -1.31
N ASN A 103 3.03 11.84 -2.29
CA ASN A 103 2.88 12.63 -3.52
C ASN A 103 3.85 12.11 -4.59
N LYS A 104 3.74 12.65 -5.81
CA LYS A 104 4.60 12.28 -6.94
C LYS A 104 6.09 12.50 -6.66
N SER A 105 6.48 13.60 -6.01
CA SER A 105 7.89 13.88 -5.71
C SER A 105 8.53 12.83 -4.80
N GLU A 106 7.78 12.22 -3.88
CA GLU A 106 8.29 11.10 -3.10
C GLU A 106 8.44 9.81 -3.92
N LEU A 107 7.58 9.58 -4.94
CA LEU A 107 7.71 8.44 -5.84
C LEU A 107 8.94 8.55 -6.75
N GLU A 108 9.34 9.76 -7.15
CA GLU A 108 10.53 9.98 -7.99
C GLU A 108 11.80 9.38 -7.38
N VAL A 109 11.90 9.36 -6.05
CA VAL A 109 13.03 8.74 -5.31
C VAL A 109 13.15 7.23 -5.58
N LEU A 110 12.06 6.58 -5.97
CA LEU A 110 11.96 5.14 -6.19
C LEU A 110 12.15 4.73 -7.66
N VAL A 111 12.34 5.67 -8.58
CA VAL A 111 12.55 5.37 -10.01
C VAL A 111 13.78 4.47 -10.20
N GLY A 112 13.61 3.39 -10.96
CA GLY A 112 14.65 2.39 -11.22
C GLY A 112 15.06 1.57 -9.98
N LYS A 113 14.36 1.68 -8.85
CA LYS A 113 14.63 0.90 -7.64
C LYS A 113 13.84 -0.40 -7.64
N ALA A 114 14.46 -1.45 -7.12
CA ALA A 114 13.79 -2.74 -6.93
C ALA A 114 12.88 -2.70 -5.70
N ILE A 115 11.57 -2.55 -5.92
CA ILE A 115 10.54 -2.52 -4.87
C ILE A 115 9.54 -3.67 -5.05
N ASP A 116 8.84 -4.05 -3.98
CA ASP A 116 7.73 -5.02 -4.06
C ASP A 116 6.40 -4.32 -4.41
N GLY A 117 6.28 -3.03 -4.06
CA GLY A 117 5.12 -2.22 -4.37
C GLY A 117 5.13 -0.84 -3.76
N VAL A 118 4.06 -0.10 -4.00
CA VAL A 118 3.82 1.23 -3.44
C VAL A 118 2.49 1.28 -2.71
N LEU A 119 2.45 2.09 -1.65
CA LEU A 119 1.26 2.43 -0.88
C LEU A 119 1.05 3.95 -1.03
N LEU A 120 0.10 4.35 -1.86
CA LEU A 120 -0.12 5.75 -2.22
C LEU A 120 -1.10 6.40 -1.26
N ASP A 121 -0.76 7.54 -0.66
CA ASP A 121 -1.70 8.32 0.12
C ASP A 121 -2.73 9.01 -0.78
N VAL A 122 -4.01 8.66 -0.63
CA VAL A 122 -5.07 9.21 -1.50
C VAL A 122 -5.24 10.73 -1.38
N ARG A 123 -4.70 11.36 -0.32
CA ARG A 123 -4.71 12.82 -0.18
C ARG A 123 -3.77 13.51 -1.18
N GLY A 124 -2.78 12.79 -1.72
CA GLY A 124 -1.85 13.31 -2.73
C GLY A 124 -1.95 12.60 -4.08
N PHE A 125 -2.85 11.63 -4.23
CA PHE A 125 -3.08 10.89 -5.46
C PHE A 125 -4.58 10.65 -5.66
N ASP A 126 -5.12 11.06 -6.81
CA ASP A 126 -6.51 10.75 -7.17
C ASP A 126 -6.64 9.22 -7.38
N PRO A 127 -7.49 8.52 -6.60
CA PRO A 127 -7.69 7.07 -6.69
C PRO A 127 -8.15 6.58 -8.07
N LEU A 128 -9.04 7.32 -8.73
CA LEU A 128 -9.56 6.98 -10.05
C LEU A 128 -8.47 7.17 -11.11
N LEU A 129 -7.72 8.27 -11.01
CA LEU A 129 -6.58 8.51 -11.89
C LEU A 129 -5.54 7.38 -11.77
N VAL A 130 -5.17 7.01 -10.55
CA VAL A 130 -4.26 5.89 -10.29
C VAL A 130 -4.81 4.60 -10.89
N GLU A 131 -6.10 4.33 -10.74
CA GLU A 131 -6.72 3.15 -11.32
C GLU A 131 -6.63 3.14 -12.86
N GLN A 132 -6.90 4.27 -13.52
CA GLN A 132 -6.75 4.40 -14.98
C GLN A 132 -5.32 4.13 -15.43
N VAL A 133 -4.32 4.68 -14.72
CA VAL A 133 -2.90 4.41 -15.00
C VAL A 133 -2.60 2.91 -14.88
N VAL A 134 -3.09 2.25 -13.84
CA VAL A 134 -2.84 0.82 -13.60
C VAL A 134 -3.54 -0.07 -14.62
N LYS A 135 -4.78 0.25 -14.98
CA LYS A 135 -5.57 -0.47 -15.99
C LYS A 135 -5.09 -0.21 -17.43
N GLY A 136 -4.10 0.68 -17.63
CA GLY A 136 -3.58 1.03 -18.95
C GLY A 136 -4.52 1.94 -19.75
N GLY A 137 -5.43 2.65 -19.06
CA GLY A 137 -6.31 3.65 -19.66
C GLY A 137 -5.61 4.97 -19.99
N MET A 138 -4.30 5.07 -19.75
CA MET A 138 -3.49 6.27 -20.02
C MET A 138 -2.30 5.91 -20.90
N GLU A 139 -2.02 6.75 -21.89
CA GLU A 139 -0.83 6.64 -22.73
C GLU A 139 0.38 7.15 -21.95
N CYS A 140 1.38 6.28 -21.78
CA CYS A 140 2.70 6.66 -21.29
C CYS A 140 3.71 6.53 -22.41
N GLU A 141 4.54 7.56 -22.58
CA GLU A 141 5.67 7.56 -23.52
C GLU A 141 6.81 6.64 -23.01
N CYS A 142 6.54 5.35 -22.87
CA CYS A 142 7.53 4.36 -22.50
C CYS A 142 7.17 2.97 -23.04
N GLU A 143 8.14 2.31 -23.68
CA GLU A 143 7.95 0.95 -24.20
C GLU A 143 7.89 -0.10 -23.07
N ARG A 144 8.57 0.15 -21.94
CA ARG A 144 8.63 -0.76 -20.76
C ARG A 144 8.76 0.01 -19.44
N CYS A 145 7.78 0.84 -19.08
CA CYS A 145 7.77 1.44 -17.75
C CYS A 145 7.57 0.41 -16.64
N ASP A 146 8.34 0.56 -15.57
CA ASP A 146 8.05 -0.06 -14.28
C ASP A 146 6.82 0.57 -13.59
N ILE A 147 6.49 0.05 -12.41
CA ILE A 147 5.29 0.48 -11.67
C ILE A 147 5.35 1.94 -11.21
N VAL A 148 6.53 2.43 -10.86
CA VAL A 148 6.75 3.80 -10.37
C VAL A 148 6.70 4.76 -11.56
N GLU A 149 7.39 4.41 -12.64
CA GLU A 149 7.39 5.19 -13.89
C GLU A 149 5.97 5.33 -14.46
N ARG A 150 5.16 4.26 -14.43
CA ARG A 150 3.74 4.32 -14.80
C ARG A 150 2.97 5.31 -13.93
N LEU A 151 3.17 5.32 -12.61
CA LEU A 151 2.46 6.23 -11.70
C LEU A 151 2.89 7.69 -11.81
N LEU A 152 4.12 7.94 -12.28
CA LEU A 152 4.64 9.27 -12.54
C LEU A 152 4.23 9.81 -13.92
N CYS A 153 3.77 8.94 -14.79
CA CYS A 153 3.28 9.29 -16.12
C CYS A 153 2.28 10.45 -16.06
N ASN A 154 2.47 11.39 -16.97
CA ASN A 154 1.51 12.45 -17.16
C ASN A 154 0.36 11.89 -17.97
N ALA A 155 -0.71 11.51 -17.26
CA ALA A 155 -2.05 11.57 -17.79
C ALA A 155 -2.18 12.84 -18.64
N TYR A 156 -2.58 12.71 -19.89
CA TYR A 156 -2.70 13.82 -20.83
C TYR A 156 -3.14 15.12 -20.15
N LYS A 157 -2.46 16.20 -20.52
CA LYS A 157 -2.62 17.61 -20.10
C LYS A 157 -4.00 18.21 -20.45
N GLU A 158 -5.07 17.41 -20.44
CA GLU A 158 -6.44 17.79 -20.83
C GLU A 158 -7.46 17.69 -19.69
N ILE A 159 -7.01 17.85 -18.44
CA ILE A 159 -7.91 18.31 -17.37
C ILE A 159 -7.37 19.64 -16.80
N GLU A 160 -7.02 20.56 -17.70
CA GLU A 160 -7.41 21.96 -17.53
C GLU A 160 -8.74 22.16 -18.26
N ILE A 161 -9.84 21.69 -17.66
CA ILE A 161 -11.17 22.14 -18.07
C ILE A 161 -11.84 22.72 -16.81
N LEU A 162 -11.71 24.05 -16.73
CA LEU A 162 -12.56 25.07 -16.08
C LEU A 162 -13.22 24.73 -14.74
#